data_AF-A0A3N8A9A6-F1
#
_entry.id   AF-A0A3N8A9A6-F1
#
_cell.length_a   1.000
_cell.length_b   1.000
_cell.length_c   1.000
_cell.angle_alpha   90.00
_cell.angle_beta   90.00
_cell.angle_gamma   90.00
#
_symmetry.space_group_name_H-M   'P 1'
#
loop_
_entity.id
_entity.type
_entity.pdbx_description
1 polymer ?
#
loop_
_entity_poly.entity_id
_entity_poly.type
_entity_poly.pdbx_seq_one_letter_code
_entity_poly.pdbx_strand_id
1 'polypeptide(L)'
;MKKPSTAWTPPTTYAGFVEHAETCYRRRLAELKRAEKQIRAIEPDLRALHKKYQLAVSPADYSLVLRAHRENYSSRAQYVLRLGTGISAEYSDRFVHAFLALGWECERVCGDTKYAPVILRKPKTQLRIELDASPALRETLKKPEAA
;
A
#
# COMPACT_ATOMS: atom_id res chain seq x y z
N MET A 1 -26.85 14.39 22.96
CA MET A 1 -27.29 13.16 22.25
C MET A 1 -26.18 12.12 22.34
N LYS A 2 -26.38 11.02 23.08
CA LYS A 2 -25.42 9.91 23.14
C LYS A 2 -25.40 9.22 21.77
N LYS A 3 -24.23 9.10 21.13
CA LYS A 3 -24.06 8.26 19.94
C LYS A 3 -24.53 6.84 20.31
N PRO A 4 -25.46 6.22 19.55
CA PRO A 4 -25.82 4.84 19.79
C PRO A 4 -24.55 3.98 19.71
N SER A 5 -24.37 3.07 20.66
CA SER A 5 -23.27 2.11 20.64
C SER A 5 -23.41 1.27 19.38
N THR A 6 -22.58 1.54 18.37
CA THR A 6 -22.47 0.73 17.16
C THR A 6 -21.70 -0.55 17.47
N ALA A 7 -22.19 -1.34 18.43
CA ALA A 7 -21.69 -2.68 18.64
C ALA A 7 -22.16 -3.51 17.44
N TRP A 8 -21.21 -4.06 16.68
CA TRP A 8 -21.53 -4.96 15.60
C TRP A 8 -22.33 -6.15 16.15
N THR A 9 -23.49 -6.42 15.56
CA THR A 9 -24.33 -7.56 15.91
C THR A 9 -24.24 -8.58 14.78
N PRO A 10 -23.92 -9.86 15.06
CA PRO A 10 -23.85 -10.88 14.02
C PRO A 10 -25.22 -11.10 13.38
N PRO A 11 -25.31 -11.34 12.06
CA PRO A 11 -26.56 -11.71 11.42
C PRO A 11 -27.02 -13.10 11.91
N THR A 12 -28.31 -13.24 12.23
CA THR A 12 -28.93 -14.51 12.69
C THR A 12 -30.02 -15.02 11.75
N THR A 13 -30.38 -14.24 10.72
CA THR A 13 -31.40 -14.58 9.74
C THR A 13 -30.79 -14.63 8.34
N TYR A 14 -31.40 -15.42 7.44
CA TYR A 14 -30.99 -15.48 6.04
C TYR A 14 -30.89 -14.08 5.40
N ALA A 15 -31.90 -13.22 5.61
CA ALA A 15 -31.89 -11.85 5.10
C ALA A 15 -30.71 -11.02 5.65
N GLY A 16 -30.38 -11.16 6.93
CA GLY A 16 -29.22 -10.50 7.53
C GLY A 16 -27.88 -10.99 6.96
N PHE A 17 -27.76 -12.29 6.65
CA PHE A 17 -26.58 -12.82 5.97
C PHE A 17 -26.44 -12.26 4.55
N VAL A 18 -27.54 -12.18 3.80
CA VAL A 18 -27.55 -11.59 2.45
C VAL A 18 -27.14 -10.11 2.49
N GLU A 19 -27.74 -9.30 3.37
CA GLU A 19 -27.40 -7.89 3.52
C GLU A 19 -25.92 -7.67 3.90
N HIS A 20 -25.40 -8.52 4.80
CA HIS A 20 -24.00 -8.49 5.17
C HIS A 20 -23.10 -8.78 3.96
N ALA A 21 -23.41 -9.83 3.19
CA ALA A 21 -22.67 -10.20 1.98
C ALA A 21 -22.69 -9.06 0.95
N GLU A 22 -23.85 -8.48 0.65
CA GLU A 22 -23.99 -7.33 -0.25
C GLU A 22 -23.16 -6.12 0.22
N THR A 23 -23.13 -5.87 1.53
CA THR A 23 -22.31 -4.80 2.11
C THR A 23 -20.83 -5.07 1.93
N CYS A 24 -20.38 -6.31 2.13
CA CYS A 24 -19.00 -6.73 1.85
C CYS A 24 -18.65 -6.59 0.36
N TYR A 25 -19.52 -7.01 -0.55
CA TYR A 25 -19.31 -6.85 -1.99
C TYR A 25 -19.21 -5.38 -2.42
N ARG A 26 -20.11 -4.51 -1.94
CA ARG A 26 -20.05 -3.07 -2.22
C ARG A 26 -18.75 -2.43 -1.73
N ARG A 27 -18.29 -2.80 -0.53
CA ARG A 27 -17.00 -2.34 0.02
C ARG A 27 -15.84 -2.80 -0.87
N ARG A 28 -15.80 -4.09 -1.25
CA ARG A 28 -14.76 -4.63 -2.11
C ARG A 28 -14.71 -3.93 -3.47
N LEU A 29 -15.87 -3.68 -4.10
CA LEU A 29 -15.93 -2.97 -5.36
C LEU A 29 -15.40 -1.53 -5.25
N ALA A 30 -15.71 -0.83 -4.15
CA ALA A 30 -15.19 0.50 -3.90
C ALA A 30 -13.66 0.50 -3.71
N GLU A 31 -13.10 -0.52 -3.05
CA GLU A 31 -11.65 -0.69 -2.93
C GLU A 31 -10.99 -0.94 -4.28
N LEU A 32 -11.56 -1.80 -5.13
CA LEU A 32 -11.05 -2.07 -6.48
C LEU A 32 -11.02 -0.80 -7.34
N LYS A 33 -12.10 0.01 -7.31
CA LYS A 33 -12.13 1.30 -8.03
C LYS A 33 -11.06 2.29 -7.52
N ARG A 34 -10.77 2.29 -6.22
CA ARG A 34 -9.70 3.11 -5.65
C ARG A 34 -8.32 2.60 -6.07
N ALA A 35 -8.12 1.29 -6.07
CA ALA A 35 -6.88 0.66 -6.52
C ALA A 35 -6.63 1.00 -8.00
N GLU A 36 -7.63 0.82 -8.86
CA GLU A 36 -7.55 1.17 -10.28
C GLU A 36 -7.10 2.63 -10.48
N LYS A 37 -7.71 3.57 -9.75
CA LYS A 37 -7.33 4.99 -9.83
C LYS A 37 -5.86 5.21 -9.48
N GLN A 38 -5.35 4.55 -8.44
CA GLN A 38 -3.94 4.67 -8.06
C GLN A 38 -3.00 4.01 -9.07
N ILE A 39 -3.36 2.83 -9.59
CA ILE A 39 -2.57 2.12 -10.61
C ILE A 39 -2.45 2.98 -11.87
N ARG A 40 -3.56 3.53 -12.37
CA ARG A 40 -3.56 4.46 -13.51
C ARG A 40 -2.68 5.69 -13.25
N ALA A 41 -2.69 6.21 -12.03
CA ALA A 41 -1.89 7.39 -11.68
C ALA A 41 -0.37 7.11 -11.66
N ILE A 42 0.05 5.88 -11.34
CA ILE A 42 1.48 5.50 -11.34
C ILE A 42 1.93 4.85 -12.65
N GLU A 43 1.04 4.67 -13.63
CA GLU A 43 1.36 4.03 -14.91
C GLU A 43 2.59 4.63 -15.62
N PRO A 44 2.78 5.98 -15.68
CA PRO A 44 3.99 6.54 -16.27
C PRO A 44 5.27 6.11 -15.56
N ASP A 45 5.22 6.01 -14.22
CA ASP A 45 6.34 5.56 -13.40
C ASP A 45 6.60 4.06 -13.65
N LEU A 46 5.56 3.22 -13.77
CA LEU A 46 5.70 1.79 -14.13
C LEU A 46 6.35 1.60 -15.51
N ARG A 47 5.97 2.41 -16.50
CA ARG A 47 6.62 2.41 -17.82
C ARG A 47 8.09 2.83 -17.72
N ALA A 48 8.38 3.83 -16.88
CA ALA A 48 9.75 4.29 -16.65
C ALA A 48 10.61 3.24 -15.93
N LEU A 49 10.05 2.49 -14.97
CA LEU A 49 10.71 1.35 -14.32
C LEU A 49 11.17 0.32 -15.35
N HIS A 50 10.27 -0.10 -16.23
CA HIS A 50 10.59 -1.08 -17.25
C HIS A 50 11.65 -0.55 -18.21
N LYS A 51 11.44 0.67 -18.75
CA LYS A 51 12.34 1.24 -19.78
C LYS A 51 13.74 1.56 -19.27
N LYS A 52 13.87 2.08 -18.03
CA LYS A 52 15.15 2.58 -17.50
C LYS A 52 15.88 1.57 -16.62
N TYR A 53 15.15 0.74 -15.88
CA TYR A 53 15.72 -0.13 -14.86
C TYR A 53 15.50 -1.62 -15.12
N GLN A 54 14.78 -1.97 -16.19
CA GLN A 54 14.40 -3.34 -16.54
C GLN A 54 13.66 -4.04 -15.38
N LEU A 55 12.82 -3.27 -14.67
CA LEU A 55 11.99 -3.74 -13.58
C LEU A 55 10.53 -3.77 -14.01
N ALA A 56 9.83 -4.85 -13.69
CA ALA A 56 8.42 -5.02 -13.99
C ALA A 56 7.68 -5.58 -12.77
N VAL A 57 6.53 -4.99 -12.46
CA VAL A 57 5.63 -5.55 -11.43
C VAL A 57 4.81 -6.66 -12.07
N SER A 58 4.70 -7.80 -11.40
CA SER A 58 3.87 -8.91 -11.86
C SER A 58 2.39 -8.50 -11.94
N PRO A 59 1.62 -8.96 -12.94
CA PRO A 59 0.18 -8.71 -13.00
C PRO A 59 -0.65 -9.65 -12.09
N ALA A 60 0.00 -10.53 -11.31
CA ALA A 60 -0.71 -11.51 -10.47
C ALA A 60 -1.56 -10.86 -9.37
N ASP A 61 -2.59 -11.57 -8.90
CA ASP A 61 -3.69 -11.10 -8.02
C ASP A 61 -3.27 -10.37 -6.73
N TYR A 62 -2.03 -10.55 -6.28
CA TYR A 62 -1.49 -9.95 -5.05
C TYR A 62 -0.38 -8.93 -5.27
N SER A 63 -0.10 -8.58 -6.52
CA SER A 63 1.04 -7.74 -6.88
C SER A 63 0.70 -6.26 -6.95
N LEU A 64 -0.58 -5.89 -7.07
CA LEU A 64 -1.04 -4.50 -7.13
C LEU A 64 -2.28 -4.34 -6.25
N VAL A 65 -2.09 -4.24 -4.94
CA VAL A 65 -3.19 -4.27 -3.97
C VAL A 65 -3.21 -3.01 -3.14
N LEU A 66 -4.39 -2.38 -3.06
CA LEU A 66 -4.59 -1.25 -2.17
C LEU A 66 -4.70 -1.73 -0.72
N ARG A 67 -3.88 -1.16 0.16
CA ARG A 67 -3.88 -1.44 1.60
C ARG A 67 -4.22 -0.19 2.39
N ALA A 68 -5.00 -0.38 3.44
CA ALA A 68 -5.27 0.65 4.43
C ALA A 68 -4.17 0.58 5.49
N HIS A 69 -3.16 1.44 5.39
CA HIS A 69 -2.16 1.57 6.42
C HIS A 69 -2.69 2.48 7.54
N ARG A 70 -2.61 2.01 8.78
CA ARG A 70 -2.94 2.80 9.98
C ARG A 70 -1.70 2.84 10.86
N GLU A 71 -1.29 4.02 11.30
CA GLU A 71 -0.23 4.13 12.32
C GLU A 71 -0.76 3.66 13.67
N ASN A 72 -1.98 4.10 14.01
CA ASN A 72 -2.68 3.72 15.24
C ASN A 72 -4.17 3.45 14.93
N TYR A 73 -4.85 2.66 15.76
CA TYR A 73 -6.27 2.31 15.57
C TYR A 73 -7.20 3.53 15.47
N SER A 74 -6.83 4.64 16.11
CA SER A 74 -7.55 5.91 16.11
C SER A 74 -7.26 6.81 14.91
N SER A 75 -6.21 6.53 14.14
CA SER A 75 -5.78 7.37 13.01
C SER A 75 -6.59 7.08 11.74
N ARG A 76 -6.77 8.12 10.90
CA ARG A 76 -7.37 7.95 9.57
C ARG A 76 -6.48 7.05 8.74
N ALA A 77 -7.04 5.98 8.19
CA ALA A 77 -6.32 5.08 7.31
C ALA A 77 -5.78 5.84 6.08
N GLN A 78 -4.49 5.66 5.83
CA GLN A 78 -3.82 6.09 4.60
C GLN A 78 -3.85 4.92 3.61
N TYR A 79 -4.37 5.16 2.42
CA TYR A 79 -4.40 4.14 1.38
C TYR A 79 -3.06 4.12 0.63
N VAL A 80 -2.38 2.98 0.68
CA VAL A 80 -1.10 2.73 0.01
C VAL A 80 -1.28 1.62 -1.03
N LEU A 81 -0.65 1.76 -2.19
CA LEU A 81 -0.64 0.70 -3.20
C LEU A 81 0.57 -0.20 -2.97
N ARG A 82 0.34 -1.43 -2.53
CA ARG A 82 1.42 -2.43 -2.44
C ARG A 82 1.79 -2.89 -3.83
N LEU A 83 3.08 -2.78 -4.17
CA LEU A 83 3.66 -3.39 -5.36
C LEU A 83 4.40 -4.67 -4.93
N GLY A 84 3.92 -5.82 -5.41
CA GLY A 84 4.58 -7.11 -5.21
C GLY A 84 5.81 -7.18 -6.09
N THR A 85 6.98 -7.03 -5.49
CA THR A 85 8.26 -7.00 -6.20
C THR A 85 8.90 -8.38 -6.31
N GLY A 86 8.37 -9.41 -5.66
CA GLY A 86 8.90 -10.79 -5.72
C GLY A 86 9.44 -11.27 -4.37
N ILE A 87 10.21 -12.37 -4.38
CA ILE A 87 10.60 -13.10 -3.15
C ILE A 87 12.02 -12.73 -2.68
N SER A 88 12.86 -12.18 -3.57
CA SER A 88 14.24 -11.79 -3.24
C SER A 88 14.31 -10.36 -2.72
N ALA A 89 14.96 -10.17 -1.56
CA ALA A 89 15.19 -8.85 -0.96
C ALA A 89 16.01 -7.93 -1.87
N GLU A 90 17.05 -8.45 -2.56
CA GLU A 90 17.87 -7.67 -3.49
C GLU A 90 17.05 -7.11 -4.65
N TYR A 91 16.12 -7.91 -5.17
CA TYR A 91 15.27 -7.49 -6.27
C TYR A 91 14.25 -6.44 -5.81
N SER A 92 13.73 -6.56 -4.60
CA SER A 92 12.85 -5.55 -3.99
C SER A 92 13.57 -4.23 -3.71
N ASP A 93 14.82 -4.27 -3.25
CA ASP A 93 15.64 -3.07 -3.05
C ASP A 93 15.86 -2.28 -4.35
N ARG A 94 16.02 -2.98 -5.48
CA ARG A 94 16.10 -2.33 -6.80
C ARG A 94 14.85 -1.51 -7.12
N PHE A 95 13.66 -1.98 -6.74
CA PHE A 95 12.43 -1.18 -6.92
C PHE A 95 12.45 0.08 -6.07
N VAL A 96 12.86 -0.03 -4.81
CA VAL A 96 12.94 1.13 -3.91
C VAL A 96 13.89 2.18 -4.50
N HIS A 97 15.11 1.80 -4.89
CA HIS A 97 16.06 2.71 -5.52
C HIS A 97 15.53 3.30 -6.83
N ALA A 98 14.89 2.49 -7.68
CA ALA A 98 14.35 2.96 -8.93
C ALA A 98 13.24 4.00 -8.73
N PHE A 99 12.34 3.79 -7.77
CA PHE A 99 11.30 4.77 -7.45
C PHE A 99 11.88 6.05 -6.84
N LEU A 100 12.88 5.96 -5.95
CA LEU A 100 13.59 7.14 -5.43
C LEU A 100 14.24 7.94 -6.57
N ALA A 101 14.86 7.27 -7.53
CA ALA A 101 15.44 7.90 -8.71
C ALA A 101 14.39 8.47 -9.69
N LEU A 102 13.14 8.01 -9.62
CA LEU A 102 11.97 8.62 -10.29
C LEU A 102 11.35 9.78 -9.49
N GLY A 103 12.04 10.24 -8.44
CA GLY A 103 11.64 11.38 -7.63
C GLY A 103 10.55 11.06 -6.62
N TRP A 104 10.36 9.80 -6.23
CA TRP A 104 9.58 9.46 -5.04
C TRP A 104 10.39 9.73 -3.78
N GLU A 105 9.71 10.02 -2.68
CA GLU A 105 10.34 10.31 -1.39
C GLU A 105 10.02 9.18 -0.40
N CYS A 106 11.00 8.76 0.40
CA CYS A 106 10.72 7.89 1.53
C CYS A 106 9.92 8.66 2.59
N GLU A 107 8.69 8.21 2.84
CA GLU A 107 7.79 8.75 3.86
C GLU A 107 7.94 7.99 5.17
N ARG A 108 8.01 6.65 5.12
CA ARG A 108 8.08 5.80 6.30
C ARG A 108 8.81 4.48 6.04
N VAL A 109 9.47 3.97 7.06
CA VAL A 109 9.98 2.59 7.14
C VAL A 109 9.14 1.84 8.20
N CYS A 110 8.52 0.72 7.85
CA CYS A 110 7.55 0.05 8.72
C CYS A 110 8.13 -1.19 9.41
N GLY A 111 8.24 -1.18 10.74
CA GLY A 111 8.57 -2.35 11.58
C GLY A 111 9.98 -2.92 11.41
N ASP A 112 10.35 -3.85 12.29
CA ASP A 112 11.67 -4.51 12.34
C ASP A 112 11.67 -5.97 11.88
N THR A 113 10.73 -6.36 11.02
CA THR A 113 10.68 -7.73 10.48
C THR A 113 11.62 -7.91 9.28
N LYS A 114 11.90 -9.17 8.92
CA LYS A 114 12.83 -9.56 7.84
C LYS A 114 12.49 -8.94 6.46
N TYR A 115 11.22 -8.65 6.21
CA TYR A 115 10.72 -8.03 4.96
C TYR A 115 9.80 -6.84 5.29
N ALA A 116 10.25 -6.00 6.21
CA ALA A 116 9.52 -4.83 6.63
C ALA A 116 9.34 -3.86 5.43
N PRO A 117 8.10 -3.44 5.14
CA PRO A 117 7.87 -2.61 3.97
C PRO A 117 8.33 -1.17 4.20
N VAL A 118 8.69 -0.50 3.11
CA VAL A 118 8.90 0.95 3.05
C VAL A 118 7.74 1.60 2.31
N ILE A 119 7.31 2.75 2.80
CA ILE A 119 6.29 3.57 2.17
C ILE A 119 6.97 4.73 1.47
N LEU A 120 6.81 4.79 0.15
CA LEU A 120 7.25 5.92 -0.66
C LEU A 120 6.05 6.78 -1.04
N ARG A 121 6.26 8.10 -1.10
CA ARG A 121 5.25 9.08 -1.50
C ARG A 121 5.69 9.81 -2.76
N LYS A 122 4.77 10.05 -3.69
CA LYS A 122 5.05 10.93 -4.81
C LYS A 122 4.89 12.39 -4.35
N PRO A 123 5.91 13.26 -4.53
CA PRO A 123 5.88 14.64 -4.08
C PRO A 123 4.63 15.37 -4.57
N LYS A 124 4.09 16.26 -3.73
CA LYS A 124 2.90 17.09 -4.01
C LYS A 124 1.62 16.29 -4.35
N THR A 125 1.60 14.98 -4.09
CA THR A 125 0.39 14.15 -4.26
C THR A 125 0.05 13.38 -2.98
N GLN A 126 -1.11 12.73 -2.97
CA GLN A 126 -1.47 11.77 -1.91
C GLN A 126 -1.08 10.32 -2.27
N LEU A 127 -0.42 10.11 -3.42
CA LEU A 127 -0.04 8.78 -3.88
C LEU A 127 1.07 8.22 -2.99
N ARG A 128 0.86 6.98 -2.57
CA ARG A 128 1.79 6.22 -1.76
C ARG A 128 1.89 4.82 -2.29
N ILE A 129 3.10 4.28 -2.30
CA ILE A 129 3.36 2.89 -2.63
C ILE A 129 4.05 2.21 -1.46
N GLU A 130 3.71 0.94 -1.26
CA GLU A 130 4.32 0.05 -0.28
C GLU A 130 5.22 -0.93 -1.04
N LEU A 131 6.49 -0.98 -0.69
CA LEU A 131 7.51 -1.84 -1.28
C LEU A 131 8.19 -2.65 -0.20
N ASP A 132 8.49 -3.91 -0.48
CA ASP A 132 9.33 -4.71 0.41
C ASP A 132 10.79 -4.20 0.33
N ALA A 133 11.51 -4.15 1.45
CA ALA A 133 12.90 -3.70 1.49
C ALA A 133 13.75 -4.57 2.44
N SER A 134 15.01 -4.76 2.11
CA SER A 134 15.97 -5.45 2.96
C SER A 134 16.23 -4.66 4.25
N PRO A 135 16.65 -5.34 5.34
CA PRO A 135 17.08 -4.66 6.57
C PRO A 135 18.17 -3.61 6.35
N ALA A 136 19.16 -3.90 5.50
CA ALA A 136 20.26 -2.97 5.22
C ALA A 136 19.75 -1.69 4.55
N LEU A 137 18.89 -1.82 3.53
CA LEU A 137 18.32 -0.65 2.86
C LEU A 137 17.46 0.18 3.81
N ARG A 138 16.69 -0.46 4.69
CA ARG A 138 15.87 0.24 5.69
C ARG A 138 16.71 1.16 6.59
N GLU A 139 17.83 0.68 7.11
CA GLU A 139 18.71 1.50 7.96
C GLU A 139 19.23 2.73 7.22
N THR A 140 19.56 2.62 5.93
CA THR A 140 19.99 3.78 5.13
C THR A 140 18.87 4.77 4.83
N LEU A 141 17.62 4.31 4.81
CA LEU A 141 16.44 5.14 4.51
C LEU A 141 15.79 5.75 5.76
N LYS A 142 16.14 5.26 6.96
CA LYS A 142 15.81 5.95 8.21
C LYS A 142 16.47 7.32 8.16
N LYS A 143 15.67 8.36 7.96
CA LYS A 143 16.16 9.74 8.09
C LYS A 143 16.72 9.87 9.52
N PRO A 144 17.92 10.43 9.72
CA PRO A 144 18.30 10.86 11.06
C PRO A 144 17.22 11.82 11.53
N GLU A 145 16.63 11.57 12.70
CA GLU A 145 15.73 12.53 13.32
C GLU A 145 16.44 13.88 13.32
N ALA A 146 15.82 14.88 12.69
CA ALA A 146 16.32 16.24 12.76
C ALA A 146 16.34 16.64 14.24
N ALA A 147 17.55 16.87 14.76
CA ALA A 147 17.79 17.50 16.06
C ALA A 147 17.20 18.92 16.10
#